data_AF-A0A950T7H3-F1
#
_entry.id   AF-A0A950T7H3-F1
#
_cell.length_a   1.000
_cell.length_b   1.000
_cell.length_c   1.000
_cell.angle_alpha   90.00
_cell.angle_beta   90.00
_cell.angle_gamma   90.00
#
_symmetry.space_group_name_H-M   'P 1'
#
loop_
_entity.id
_entity.type
_entity.pdbx_description
1 polymer ?
#
loop_
_entity_poly.entity_id
_entity_poly.type
_entity_poly.pdbx_seq_one_letter_code
_entity_poly.pdbx_strand_id
1 'polypeptide(L)'
;MQWAVATAAFLASAVEFVEAFTIVLVVGVTINWRSSLIGTLAAAATLALIVATFGVALVQFVPIEVLRLTVGILLILFGLKWLKKSVLRYSGLKALHDEEAIFEETMAEIRARGEPITPKVEPFGVALSYKAVLLEGLEVAFIVITFGTSAATNVCSKACGISSATLGAVIAGILVILLGSLVRAPLKQVPENTLKFVVGVMLTTFGTFWAGEGLGIQWPFSDAFLLVLVALYLLASFLL
;
A
#
# COMPACT_ATOMS: atom_id res chain seq x y z
N MET A 1 -11.38 8.62 15.58
CA MET A 1 -11.34 7.31 14.88
C MET A 1 -11.33 7.48 13.36
N GLN A 2 -12.37 8.02 12.72
CA GLN A 2 -12.45 8.13 11.24
C GLN A 2 -11.27 8.87 10.59
N TRP A 3 -10.93 10.06 11.09
CA TRP A 3 -9.80 10.84 10.57
C TRP A 3 -8.47 10.08 10.67
N ALA A 4 -8.22 9.35 11.77
CA ALA A 4 -7.00 8.57 11.94
C ALA A 4 -6.90 7.43 10.90
N VAL A 5 -8.02 6.77 10.61
CA VAL A 5 -8.12 5.69 9.60
C VAL A 5 -7.92 6.25 8.21
N ALA A 6 -8.54 7.39 7.90
CA ALA A 6 -8.33 8.09 6.64
C ALA A 6 -6.86 8.52 6.48
N THR A 7 -6.23 9.08 7.52
CA THR A 7 -4.83 9.50 7.48
C THR A 7 -3.88 8.32 7.34
N ALA A 8 -4.09 7.22 8.08
CA ALA A 8 -3.27 6.02 7.97
C ALA A 8 -3.38 5.40 6.57
N ALA A 9 -4.61 5.25 6.06
CA ALA A 9 -4.85 4.76 4.70
C ALA A 9 -4.28 5.70 3.63
N PHE A 10 -4.38 7.01 3.82
CA PHE A 10 -3.79 8.02 2.94
C PHE A 10 -2.27 7.88 2.86
N LEU A 11 -1.58 7.88 4.02
CA LEU A 11 -0.12 7.82 4.07
C LEU A 11 0.41 6.50 3.50
N ALA A 12 -0.23 5.39 3.84
CA ALA A 12 0.14 4.07 3.34
C ALA A 12 -0.11 3.96 1.83
N SER A 13 -1.28 4.38 1.34
CA SER A 13 -1.60 4.30 -0.09
C SER A 13 -0.75 5.26 -0.93
N ALA A 14 -0.37 6.43 -0.39
CA ALA A 14 0.46 7.39 -1.11
C ALA A 14 1.78 6.78 -1.56
N VAL A 15 2.39 5.94 -0.72
CA VAL A 15 3.63 5.23 -1.05
C VAL A 15 3.42 4.25 -2.21
N GLU A 16 2.39 3.41 -2.12
CA GLU A 16 2.06 2.43 -3.16
C GLU A 16 1.72 3.12 -4.50
N PHE A 17 1.03 4.25 -4.45
CA PHE A 17 0.73 5.05 -5.64
C PHE A 17 2.00 5.65 -6.25
N VAL A 18 3.00 6.04 -5.45
CA VAL A 18 4.27 6.54 -5.96
C VAL A 18 5.00 5.43 -6.72
N GLU A 19 5.12 4.24 -6.14
CA GLU A 19 5.79 3.09 -6.77
C GLU A 19 5.09 2.70 -8.09
N ALA A 20 3.75 2.59 -8.08
CA ALA A 20 2.98 2.31 -9.28
C ALA A 20 3.16 3.40 -10.35
N PHE A 21 3.11 4.68 -9.94
CA PHE A 21 3.26 5.81 -10.84
C PHE A 21 4.64 5.85 -11.47
N THR A 22 5.71 5.58 -10.71
CA THR A 22 7.08 5.54 -11.22
C THR A 22 7.21 4.56 -12.39
N ILE A 23 6.71 3.32 -12.26
CA ILE A 23 6.78 2.33 -13.33
C ILE A 23 5.93 2.74 -14.55
N VAL A 24 4.71 3.23 -14.32
CA VAL A 24 3.82 3.73 -15.38
C VAL A 24 4.48 4.88 -16.16
N LEU A 25 5.17 5.78 -15.45
CA LEU A 25 5.92 6.88 -16.03
C LEU A 25 7.13 6.37 -16.84
N VAL A 26 7.90 5.41 -16.31
CA VAL A 26 9.01 4.78 -17.06
C VAL A 26 8.49 4.25 -18.38
N VAL A 27 7.43 3.44 -18.38
CA VAL A 27 6.86 2.86 -19.60
C VAL A 27 6.34 3.94 -20.55
N GLY A 28 5.68 4.98 -20.01
CA GLY A 28 5.13 6.08 -20.79
C GLY A 28 6.20 6.87 -21.55
N VAL A 29 7.35 7.11 -20.90
CA VAL A 29 8.45 7.90 -21.47
C VAL A 29 9.40 7.07 -22.33
N THR A 30 9.60 5.79 -22.04
CA THR A 30 10.57 4.94 -22.75
C THR A 30 9.97 4.17 -23.92
N ILE A 31 8.75 3.65 -23.78
CA ILE A 31 8.09 2.84 -24.80
C ILE A 31 7.03 3.69 -25.51
N ASN A 32 5.87 3.89 -24.87
CA ASN A 32 4.85 4.84 -25.29
C ASN A 32 3.72 4.96 -24.24
N TRP A 33 3.12 6.14 -24.16
CA TRP A 33 1.99 6.43 -23.27
C TRP A 33 0.74 5.58 -23.54
N ARG A 34 0.50 5.16 -24.79
CA ARG A 34 -0.68 4.35 -25.12
C ARG A 34 -0.64 3.00 -24.41
N SER A 35 0.50 2.32 -24.44
CA SER A 35 0.72 1.02 -23.80
C SER A 35 0.69 1.13 -22.28
N SER A 36 1.32 2.17 -21.74
CA SER A 36 1.31 2.47 -20.30
C SER A 36 -0.12 2.67 -19.76
N LEU A 37 -0.92 3.50 -20.45
CA LEU A 37 -2.31 3.78 -20.05
C LEU A 37 -3.22 2.56 -20.24
N ILE A 38 -3.06 1.77 -21.31
CA ILE A 38 -3.83 0.55 -21.50
C ILE A 38 -3.55 -0.46 -20.38
N GLY A 39 -2.27 -0.68 -20.04
CA GLY A 39 -1.90 -1.55 -18.93
C GLY A 39 -2.46 -1.08 -17.59
N THR A 40 -2.37 0.23 -17.32
CA THR A 40 -2.90 0.87 -16.12
C THR A 40 -4.42 0.71 -16.01
N LEU A 41 -5.17 1.01 -17.07
CA LEU A 41 -6.63 0.89 -17.10
C LEU A 41 -7.09 -0.55 -16.97
N ALA A 42 -6.41 -1.49 -17.65
CA ALA A 42 -6.70 -2.91 -17.52
C ALA A 42 -6.46 -3.43 -16.09
N ALA A 43 -5.39 -2.98 -15.44
CA ALA A 43 -5.11 -3.32 -14.05
C ALA A 43 -6.15 -2.71 -13.10
N ALA A 44 -6.50 -1.44 -13.27
CA ALA A 44 -7.54 -0.77 -12.48
C ALA A 44 -8.90 -1.46 -12.62
N ALA A 45 -9.29 -1.86 -13.84
CA ALA A 45 -10.51 -2.64 -14.07
C ALA A 45 -10.46 -4.02 -13.39
N THR A 46 -9.32 -4.69 -13.45
CA THR A 46 -9.11 -5.98 -12.77
C THR A 46 -9.22 -5.81 -11.25
N LEU A 47 -8.58 -4.79 -10.68
CA LEU A 47 -8.67 -4.47 -9.25
C LEU A 47 -10.09 -4.15 -8.83
N ALA A 48 -10.82 -3.33 -9.61
CA ALA A 48 -12.21 -3.03 -9.34
C ALA A 48 -13.07 -4.30 -9.31
N LEU A 49 -12.85 -5.22 -10.25
CA LEU A 49 -13.52 -6.52 -10.26
C LEU A 49 -13.17 -7.37 -9.04
N ILE A 50 -11.89 -7.47 -8.68
CA ILE A 50 -11.42 -8.22 -7.50
C ILE A 50 -12.04 -7.63 -6.23
N VAL A 51 -12.00 -6.32 -6.04
CA VAL A 51 -12.55 -5.66 -4.84
C VAL A 51 -14.07 -5.80 -4.78
N ALA A 52 -14.77 -5.65 -5.91
CA ALA A 52 -16.23 -5.79 -5.95
C ALA A 52 -16.69 -7.24 -5.67
N THR A 53 -15.92 -8.24 -6.08
CA THR A 53 -16.26 -9.66 -5.87
C THR A 53 -15.79 -10.16 -4.50
N PHE A 54 -14.49 -10.08 -4.22
CA PHE A 54 -13.90 -10.61 -2.98
C PHE A 54 -14.13 -9.70 -1.78
N GLY A 55 -14.08 -8.37 -1.97
CA GLY A 55 -14.27 -7.41 -0.87
C GLY A 55 -15.68 -7.46 -0.29
N VAL A 56 -16.70 -7.54 -1.16
CA VAL A 56 -18.11 -7.67 -0.73
C VAL A 56 -18.32 -9.02 -0.04
N ALA A 57 -17.79 -10.11 -0.61
CA ALA A 57 -17.91 -11.45 -0.03
C ALA A 57 -17.26 -11.54 1.36
N LEU A 58 -16.05 -10.98 1.54
CA LEU A 58 -15.35 -10.93 2.81
C LEU A 58 -16.14 -10.20 3.90
N VAL A 59 -16.74 -9.06 3.57
CA VAL A 59 -17.46 -8.25 4.57
C VAL A 59 -18.81 -8.85 4.94
N GLN A 60 -19.51 -9.49 4.00
CA GLN A 60 -20.85 -10.01 4.21
C GLN A 60 -20.87 -11.41 4.84
N PHE A 61 -19.94 -12.29 4.45
CA PHE A 61 -20.02 -13.71 4.82
C PHE A 61 -19.06 -14.14 5.93
N VAL A 62 -18.06 -13.31 6.28
CA VAL A 62 -17.05 -13.68 7.28
C VAL A 62 -17.42 -13.14 8.66
N PRO A 63 -17.53 -14.02 9.70
CA PRO A 63 -17.75 -13.61 11.09
C PRO A 63 -16.67 -12.64 11.57
N ILE A 64 -17.04 -11.75 12.48
CA ILE A 64 -16.13 -10.70 12.94
C ILE A 64 -14.91 -11.27 13.69
N GLU A 65 -15.04 -12.38 14.44
CA GLU A 65 -13.88 -12.97 15.13
C GLU A 65 -12.89 -13.57 14.13
N VAL A 66 -13.39 -14.29 13.12
CA VAL A 66 -12.56 -14.87 12.06
C VAL A 66 -11.88 -13.78 11.24
N LEU A 67 -12.60 -12.69 10.96
CA LEU A 67 -12.06 -11.54 10.25
C LEU A 67 -10.95 -10.88 11.08
N ARG A 68 -11.16 -10.65 12.39
CA ARG A 68 -10.14 -10.06 13.28
C ARG A 68 -8.88 -10.90 13.34
N LEU A 69 -9.02 -12.22 13.50
CA LEU A 69 -7.87 -13.12 13.53
C LEU A 69 -7.12 -13.13 12.19
N THR A 70 -7.84 -13.33 11.09
CA THR A 70 -7.23 -13.47 9.75
C THR A 70 -6.59 -12.17 9.30
N VAL A 71 -7.31 -11.05 9.40
CA VAL A 71 -6.79 -9.72 9.07
C VAL A 71 -5.67 -9.33 10.03
N GLY A 72 -5.78 -9.67 11.31
CA GLY A 72 -4.72 -9.45 12.31
C GLY A 72 -3.42 -10.17 11.94
N ILE A 73 -3.49 -11.43 11.50
CA ILE A 73 -2.32 -12.18 11.02
C ILE A 73 -1.76 -11.54 9.75
N LEU A 74 -2.60 -11.22 8.75
CA LEU A 74 -2.15 -10.56 7.53
C LEU A 74 -1.45 -9.24 7.81
N LEU A 75 -2.01 -8.44 8.73
CA LEU A 75 -1.44 -7.20 9.23
C LEU A 75 -0.03 -7.37 9.79
N ILE A 76 0.16 -8.38 10.64
CA ILE A 76 1.47 -8.70 11.20
C ILE A 76 2.44 -9.08 10.07
N LEU A 77 2.02 -9.91 9.12
CA LEU A 77 2.89 -10.34 8.01
C LEU A 77 3.33 -9.17 7.12
N PHE A 78 2.39 -8.31 6.70
CA PHE A 78 2.70 -7.12 5.90
C PHE A 78 3.51 -6.09 6.70
N GLY A 79 3.12 -5.83 7.95
CA GLY A 79 3.84 -4.93 8.84
C GLY A 79 5.27 -5.38 9.06
N LEU A 80 5.51 -6.67 9.31
CA LEU A 80 6.85 -7.23 9.48
C LEU A 80 7.66 -7.21 8.18
N LYS A 81 7.04 -7.45 7.01
CA LYS A 81 7.71 -7.29 5.70
C LYS A 81 8.27 -5.88 5.54
N TRP A 82 7.47 -4.86 5.88
CA TRP A 82 7.86 -3.46 5.78
C TRP A 82 8.85 -3.04 6.85
N LEU A 83 8.63 -3.42 8.12
CA LEU A 83 9.54 -3.15 9.23
C LEU A 83 10.91 -3.77 8.99
N LYS A 84 10.97 -5.05 8.61
CA LYS A 84 12.24 -5.73 8.30
C LYS A 84 13.01 -4.97 7.23
N LYS A 85 12.35 -4.61 6.11
CA LYS A 85 13.02 -3.85 5.04
C LYS A 85 13.48 -2.48 5.53
N SER A 86 12.68 -1.80 6.34
CA SER A 86 12.99 -0.47 6.85
C SER A 86 14.15 -0.48 7.85
N VAL A 87 14.13 -1.40 8.82
CA VAL A 87 15.22 -1.56 9.80
C VAL A 87 16.54 -1.90 9.09
N LEU A 88 16.54 -2.85 8.15
CA LEU A 88 17.73 -3.18 7.35
C LEU A 88 18.26 -1.98 6.55
N ARG A 89 17.38 -1.10 6.10
CA ARG A 89 17.74 0.13 5.36
C ARG A 89 18.36 1.17 6.28
N TYR A 90 17.78 1.41 7.46
CA TYR A 90 18.30 2.37 8.43
C TYR A 90 19.58 1.89 9.13
N SER A 91 19.76 0.58 9.29
CA SER A 91 21.00 0.00 9.83
C SER A 91 22.14 -0.09 8.80
N GLY A 92 21.91 0.32 7.55
CA GLY A 92 22.92 0.29 6.48
C GLY A 92 23.18 -1.10 5.89
N LEU A 93 22.45 -2.13 6.32
CA LEU A 93 22.54 -3.51 5.80
C LEU A 93 21.85 -3.69 4.45
N LYS A 94 21.03 -2.73 4.03
CA LYS A 94 20.38 -2.67 2.73
C LYS A 94 20.39 -1.23 2.21
N ALA A 95 20.57 -1.05 0.90
CA ALA A 95 20.45 0.26 0.28
C ALA A 95 19.06 0.86 0.50
N LEU A 96 19.03 2.18 0.75
CA LEU A 96 17.80 2.95 0.83
C LEU A 96 17.00 2.78 -0.47
N HIS A 97 15.67 2.73 -0.34
CA HIS A 97 14.83 2.77 -1.54
C HIS A 97 14.90 4.15 -2.16
N ASP A 98 15.20 4.17 -3.45
CA ASP A 98 15.28 5.39 -4.23
C ASP A 98 14.52 5.16 -5.54
N GLU A 99 13.35 5.80 -5.63
CA GLU A 99 12.48 5.76 -6.80
C GLU A 99 13.14 6.35 -8.05
N GLU A 100 14.06 7.30 -7.90
CA GLU A 100 14.80 7.84 -9.04
C GLU A 100 15.80 6.81 -9.56
N ALA A 101 16.56 6.17 -8.68
CA ALA A 101 17.49 5.13 -9.10
C ALA A 101 16.76 3.97 -9.80
N ILE A 102 15.61 3.56 -9.27
CA ILE A 102 14.75 2.53 -9.89
C ILE A 102 14.23 3.00 -11.25
N PHE A 103 13.78 4.25 -11.35
CA PHE A 103 13.34 4.85 -12.61
C PHE A 103 14.45 4.82 -13.66
N GLU A 104 15.67 5.24 -13.30
CA GLU A 104 16.83 5.29 -14.18
C GLU A 104 17.30 3.89 -14.61
N GLU A 105 17.39 2.94 -13.67
CA GLU A 105 17.75 1.54 -13.92
C GLU A 105 16.73 0.89 -14.87
N THR A 106 15.43 0.99 -14.55
CA THR A 106 14.37 0.42 -15.38
C THR A 106 14.38 1.04 -16.78
N MET A 107 14.61 2.35 -16.87
CA MET A 107 14.75 3.03 -18.15
C MET A 107 15.96 2.52 -18.94
N ALA A 108 17.09 2.30 -18.30
CA ALA A 108 18.30 1.77 -18.93
C ALA A 108 18.09 0.34 -19.44
N GLU A 109 17.43 -0.53 -18.65
CA GLU A 109 17.10 -1.90 -19.04
C GLU A 109 16.18 -1.95 -20.27
N ILE A 110 15.13 -1.12 -20.30
CA ILE A 110 14.21 -1.05 -21.44
C ILE A 110 14.94 -0.54 -22.68
N ARG A 111 15.78 0.49 -22.55
CA ARG A 111 16.58 1.00 -23.67
C ARG A 111 17.59 -0.04 -24.18
N ALA A 112 18.22 -0.80 -23.30
CA ALA A 112 19.18 -1.83 -23.66
C ALA A 112 18.55 -2.98 -24.46
N ARG A 113 17.24 -3.23 -24.32
CA ARG A 113 16.51 -4.19 -25.15
C ARG A 113 16.35 -3.76 -26.61
N GLY A 114 16.56 -2.48 -26.92
CA GLY A 114 16.48 -1.96 -28.28
C GLY A 114 15.06 -2.01 -28.87
N GLU A 115 14.02 -1.99 -28.03
CA GLU A 115 12.64 -1.92 -28.53
C GLU A 115 12.43 -0.61 -29.29
N PRO A 116 12.03 -0.65 -30.58
CA PRO A 116 11.80 0.55 -31.35
C PRO A 116 10.64 1.33 -30.74
N ILE A 117 10.75 2.66 -30.68
CA ILE A 117 9.63 3.55 -30.32
C ILE A 117 8.59 3.45 -31.44
N THR A 118 7.67 2.49 -31.33
CA THR A 118 6.56 2.37 -32.27
C THR A 118 5.34 3.12 -31.75
N PRO A 119 4.54 3.75 -32.63
CA PRO A 119 3.27 4.38 -32.24
C PRO A 119 2.15 3.35 -31.94
N LYS A 120 2.47 2.05 -32.04
CA LYS A 120 1.55 0.94 -31.78
C LYS A 120 1.58 0.55 -30.31
N VAL A 121 0.55 -0.21 -29.91
CA VAL A 121 0.48 -0.77 -28.56
C VAL A 121 1.53 -1.88 -28.47
N GLU A 122 2.47 -1.74 -27.54
CA GLU A 122 3.54 -2.70 -27.28
C GLU A 122 3.14 -3.62 -26.12
N PRO A 123 3.01 -4.94 -26.34
CA PRO A 123 2.55 -5.88 -25.31
C PRO A 123 3.41 -5.87 -24.04
N PHE A 124 4.72 -5.65 -24.19
CA PHE A 124 5.64 -5.58 -23.06
C PHE A 124 5.35 -4.38 -22.14
N GLY A 125 5.18 -3.18 -22.71
CA GLY A 125 4.83 -1.98 -21.96
C GLY A 125 3.46 -2.09 -21.27
N VAL A 126 2.48 -2.70 -21.95
CA VAL A 126 1.18 -3.01 -21.35
C VAL A 126 1.34 -3.94 -20.15
N ALA A 127 2.08 -5.05 -20.30
CA ALA A 127 2.27 -6.04 -19.25
C ALA A 127 3.04 -5.47 -18.04
N LEU A 128 4.06 -4.65 -18.28
CA LEU A 128 4.86 -4.04 -17.21
C LEU A 128 4.02 -3.06 -16.37
N SER A 129 3.29 -2.16 -17.04
CA SER A 129 2.40 -1.20 -16.35
C SER A 129 1.23 -1.92 -15.66
N TYR A 130 0.67 -2.96 -16.30
CA TYR A 130 -0.38 -3.78 -15.72
C TYR A 130 0.08 -4.45 -14.43
N LYS A 131 1.25 -5.10 -14.45
CA LYS A 131 1.80 -5.78 -13.27
C LYS A 131 2.08 -4.82 -12.13
N ALA A 132 2.70 -3.69 -12.40
CA ALA A 132 2.99 -2.68 -11.38
C ALA A 132 1.70 -2.18 -10.73
N VAL A 133 0.75 -1.69 -11.53
CA VAL A 133 -0.51 -1.14 -11.01
C VAL A 133 -1.34 -2.21 -10.30
N LEU A 134 -1.36 -3.45 -10.80
CA LEU A 134 -2.10 -4.54 -10.15
C LEU A 134 -1.49 -4.93 -8.81
N LEU A 135 -0.16 -5.01 -8.70
CA LEU A 135 0.52 -5.39 -7.47
C LEU A 135 0.38 -4.31 -6.39
N GLU A 136 0.75 -3.06 -6.71
CA GLU A 136 0.69 -1.99 -5.72
C GLU A 136 -0.77 -1.63 -5.39
N GLY A 137 -1.67 -1.65 -6.39
CA GLY A 137 -3.09 -1.41 -6.16
C GLY A 137 -3.76 -2.50 -5.31
N LEU A 138 -3.24 -3.73 -5.34
CA LEU A 138 -3.68 -4.79 -4.43
C LEU A 138 -3.15 -4.55 -3.00
N GLU A 139 -1.92 -4.08 -2.82
CA GLU A 139 -1.43 -3.64 -1.49
C GLU A 139 -2.31 -2.50 -0.94
N VAL A 140 -2.70 -1.52 -1.76
CA VAL A 140 -3.68 -0.46 -1.40
C VAL A 140 -5.04 -1.04 -0.99
N ALA A 141 -5.58 -2.00 -1.74
CA ALA A 141 -6.84 -2.65 -1.40
C ALA A 141 -6.77 -3.35 -0.03
N PHE A 142 -5.65 -4.04 0.25
CA PHE A 142 -5.40 -4.64 1.57
C PHE A 142 -5.35 -3.58 2.66
N ILE A 143 -4.61 -2.49 2.49
CA ILE A 143 -4.53 -1.36 3.43
C ILE A 143 -5.93 -0.83 3.76
N VAL A 144 -6.75 -0.57 2.74
CA VAL A 144 -8.11 -0.02 2.89
C VAL A 144 -9.02 -0.97 3.65
N ILE A 145 -9.08 -2.25 3.27
CA ILE A 145 -9.90 -3.26 3.96
C ILE A 145 -9.42 -3.37 5.41
N THR A 146 -8.12 -3.37 5.61
CA THR A 146 -7.52 -3.63 6.90
C THR A 146 -7.75 -2.50 7.89
N PHE A 147 -7.34 -1.26 7.56
CA PHE A 147 -7.60 -0.11 8.42
C PHE A 147 -9.09 0.21 8.51
N GLY A 148 -9.83 0.01 7.41
CA GLY A 148 -11.27 0.26 7.35
C GLY A 148 -12.08 -0.67 8.24
N THR A 149 -11.74 -1.97 8.27
CA THR A 149 -12.37 -2.92 9.19
C THR A 149 -11.88 -2.71 10.62
N SER A 150 -10.62 -2.30 10.81
CA SER A 150 -10.04 -1.97 12.12
C SER A 150 -10.77 -0.86 12.87
N ALA A 151 -11.44 0.03 12.15
CA ALA A 151 -12.19 1.16 12.70
C ALA A 151 -13.58 0.79 13.26
N ALA A 152 -14.05 -0.44 13.07
CA ALA A 152 -15.39 -0.86 13.42
C ALA A 152 -15.57 -0.87 14.96
N THR A 153 -16.32 0.11 15.45
CA THR A 153 -16.63 0.32 16.88
C THR A 153 -18.14 0.51 17.05
N ASN A 154 -18.63 0.60 18.28
CA ASN A 154 -20.06 0.82 18.57
C ASN A 154 -20.64 2.10 17.94
N VAL A 155 -19.79 3.02 17.46
CA VAL A 155 -20.16 4.32 16.86
C VAL A 155 -20.04 4.32 15.33
N CYS A 156 -19.29 3.39 14.73
CA CYS A 156 -19.03 3.36 13.28
C CYS A 156 -19.07 1.91 12.78
N SER A 157 -20.01 1.61 11.90
CA SER A 157 -20.12 0.31 11.24
C SER A 157 -18.91 0.03 10.35
N LYS A 158 -18.66 -1.24 10.01
CA LYS A 158 -17.58 -1.65 9.09
C LYS A 158 -17.59 -0.84 7.78
N ALA A 159 -18.79 -0.55 7.26
CA ALA A 159 -18.96 0.23 6.03
C ALA A 159 -18.46 1.69 6.18
N CYS A 160 -18.68 2.29 7.35
CA CYS A 160 -18.22 3.64 7.69
C CYS A 160 -16.69 3.72 7.82
N GLY A 161 -16.05 2.68 8.37
CA GLY A 161 -14.59 2.61 8.46
C GLY A 161 -13.93 2.41 7.09
N ILE A 162 -14.48 1.48 6.30
CA ILE A 162 -14.01 1.21 4.93
C ILE A 162 -14.19 2.45 4.05
N SER A 163 -15.32 3.16 4.11
CA SER A 163 -15.51 4.37 3.31
C SER A 163 -14.49 5.46 3.68
N SER A 164 -14.17 5.62 4.96
CA SER A 164 -13.14 6.55 5.42
C SER A 164 -11.75 6.19 4.92
N ALA A 165 -11.39 4.90 4.95
CA ALA A 165 -10.12 4.41 4.43
C ALA A 165 -10.03 4.56 2.90
N THR A 166 -11.11 4.24 2.18
CA THR A 166 -11.22 4.43 0.73
C THR A 166 -11.07 5.90 0.36
N LEU A 167 -11.71 6.82 1.09
CA LEU A 167 -11.54 8.25 0.86
C LEU A 167 -10.07 8.67 1.03
N GLY A 168 -9.40 8.21 2.09
CA GLY A 168 -7.97 8.43 2.30
C GLY A 168 -7.12 7.93 1.12
N ALA A 169 -7.34 6.70 0.67
CA ALA A 169 -6.63 6.10 -0.46
C ALA A 169 -6.88 6.83 -1.78
N VAL A 170 -8.13 7.21 -2.06
CA VAL A 170 -8.51 7.95 -3.29
C VAL A 170 -7.85 9.32 -3.32
N ILE A 171 -7.87 10.06 -2.19
CA ILE A 171 -7.21 11.36 -2.10
C ILE A 171 -5.71 11.22 -2.32
N ALA A 172 -5.07 10.19 -1.73
CA ALA A 172 -3.66 9.89 -1.96
C ALA A 172 -3.36 9.65 -3.45
N GLY A 173 -4.14 8.79 -4.10
CA GLY A 173 -3.97 8.48 -5.52
C GLY A 173 -4.14 9.71 -6.42
N ILE A 174 -5.17 10.52 -6.18
CA ILE A 174 -5.39 11.76 -6.92
C ILE A 174 -4.20 12.71 -6.74
N LEU A 175 -3.72 12.92 -5.51
CA LEU A 175 -2.60 13.81 -5.25
C LEU A 175 -1.31 13.30 -5.91
N VAL A 176 -1.01 12.01 -5.83
CA VAL A 176 0.18 11.42 -6.45
C VAL A 176 0.11 11.55 -7.97
N ILE A 177 -1.02 11.24 -8.59
CA ILE A 177 -1.21 11.37 -10.05
C ILE A 177 -1.08 12.83 -10.49
N LEU A 178 -1.68 13.77 -9.76
CA LEU A 178 -1.59 15.20 -10.08
C LEU A 178 -0.16 15.73 -9.93
N LEU A 179 0.50 15.47 -8.80
CA LEU A 179 1.87 15.90 -8.56
C LEU A 179 2.84 15.24 -9.56
N GLY A 180 2.70 13.94 -9.76
CA GLY A 180 3.53 13.18 -10.70
C GLY A 180 3.35 13.65 -12.15
N SER A 181 2.12 13.95 -12.59
CA SER A 181 1.87 14.45 -13.94
C SER A 181 2.35 15.89 -14.16
N LEU A 182 2.37 16.73 -13.12
CA LEU A 182 2.93 18.09 -13.17
C LEU A 182 4.46 18.06 -13.22
N VAL A 183 5.09 17.22 -12.40
CA VAL A 183 6.55 17.12 -12.30
C VAL A 183 7.14 16.33 -13.47
N ARG A 184 6.40 15.36 -14.02
CA ARG A 184 6.82 14.42 -15.08
C ARG A 184 8.13 13.68 -14.77
N ALA A 185 8.41 13.47 -13.49
CA ALA A 185 9.56 12.76 -12.97
C ALA A 185 9.12 11.90 -11.76
N PRO A 186 9.88 10.86 -11.36
CA PRO A 186 9.61 10.13 -10.13
C PRO A 186 9.57 11.08 -8.93
N LEU A 187 8.66 10.82 -7.98
CA LEU A 187 8.40 11.71 -6.85
C LEU A 187 9.45 11.56 -5.75
N LYS A 188 10.61 12.18 -5.96
CA LYS A 188 11.81 12.09 -5.08
C LYS A 188 11.61 12.57 -3.64
N GLN A 189 10.65 13.46 -3.40
CA GLN A 189 10.48 14.13 -2.11
C GLN A 189 9.61 13.35 -1.12
N VAL A 190 9.02 12.23 -1.54
CA VAL A 190 8.20 11.41 -0.65
C VAL A 190 9.14 10.60 0.24
N PRO A 191 9.07 10.75 1.59
CA PRO A 191 9.95 10.04 2.51
C PRO A 191 9.48 8.58 2.66
N GLU A 192 9.54 7.81 1.59
CA GLU A 192 8.97 6.47 1.47
C GLU A 192 9.53 5.51 2.52
N ASN A 193 10.85 5.53 2.74
CA ASN A 193 11.50 4.70 3.73
C ASN A 193 10.96 4.98 5.15
N THR A 194 10.61 6.24 5.46
CA THR A 194 10.02 6.62 6.76
C THR A 194 8.55 6.25 6.82
N LEU A 195 7.81 6.44 5.73
CA LEU A 195 6.39 6.05 5.65
C LEU A 195 6.22 4.53 5.79
N LYS A 196 7.01 3.73 5.06
CA LYS A 196 6.99 2.26 5.20
C LYS A 196 7.39 1.79 6.60
N PHE A 197 8.30 2.50 7.27
CA PHE A 197 8.61 2.22 8.67
C PHE A 197 7.43 2.51 9.60
N VAL A 198 6.89 3.73 9.56
CA VAL A 198 5.78 4.16 10.42
C VAL A 198 4.54 3.30 10.18
N VAL A 199 4.18 3.08 8.92
CA VAL A 199 3.06 2.22 8.55
C VAL A 199 3.35 0.78 8.96
N GLY A 200 4.59 0.29 8.81
CA GLY A 200 5.00 -1.03 9.31
C GLY A 200 4.76 -1.20 10.82
N VAL A 201 5.11 -0.19 11.63
CA VAL A 201 4.82 -0.17 13.08
C VAL A 201 3.31 -0.17 13.31
N MET A 202 2.55 0.65 12.58
CA MET A 202 1.09 0.68 12.72
C MET A 202 0.45 -0.67 12.37
N LEU A 203 0.81 -1.26 11.23
CA LEU A 203 0.26 -2.54 10.77
C LEU A 203 0.57 -3.66 11.76
N THR A 204 1.82 -3.76 12.25
CA THR A 204 2.18 -4.77 13.27
C THR A 204 1.47 -4.54 14.60
N THR A 205 1.33 -3.29 15.04
CA THR A 205 0.59 -2.94 16.26
C THR A 205 -0.88 -3.36 16.18
N PHE A 206 -1.59 -2.87 15.15
CA PHE A 206 -3.00 -3.20 14.95
C PHE A 206 -3.18 -4.71 14.70
N GLY A 207 -2.26 -5.32 13.97
CA GLY A 207 -2.29 -6.75 13.67
C GLY A 207 -2.21 -7.61 14.93
N THR A 208 -1.26 -7.31 15.81
CA THR A 208 -1.10 -8.02 17.08
C THR A 208 -2.30 -7.84 17.98
N PHE A 209 -2.81 -6.60 18.09
CA PHE A 209 -4.02 -6.33 18.87
C PHE A 209 -5.22 -7.14 18.37
N TRP A 210 -5.47 -7.11 17.05
CA TRP A 210 -6.59 -7.80 16.41
C TRP A 210 -6.46 -9.32 16.43
N ALA A 211 -5.27 -9.84 16.20
CA ALA A 211 -5.00 -11.27 16.31
C ALA A 211 -5.25 -11.76 17.75
N GLY A 212 -4.85 -10.97 18.76
CA GLY A 212 -5.15 -11.26 20.15
C GLY A 212 -6.65 -11.28 20.45
N GLU A 213 -7.39 -10.25 20.04
CA GLU A 213 -8.85 -10.21 20.23
C GLU A 213 -9.57 -11.35 19.49
N GLY A 214 -9.11 -11.69 18.29
CA GLY A 214 -9.63 -12.83 17.51
C GLY A 214 -9.40 -14.19 18.18
N LEU A 215 -8.41 -14.29 19.07
CA LEU A 215 -8.17 -15.45 19.93
C LEU A 215 -8.91 -15.37 21.28
N GLY A 216 -9.71 -14.33 21.50
CA GLY A 216 -10.43 -14.11 22.76
C GLY A 216 -9.59 -13.46 23.86
N ILE A 217 -8.40 -12.92 23.56
CA ILE A 217 -7.57 -12.20 24.53
C ILE A 217 -8.20 -10.86 24.84
N GLN A 218 -8.42 -10.59 26.12
CA GLN A 218 -8.85 -9.27 26.60
C GLN A 218 -7.63 -8.42 26.96
N TRP A 219 -7.40 -7.36 26.19
CA TRP A 219 -6.27 -6.47 26.42
C TRP A 219 -6.51 -5.59 27.66
N PRO A 220 -5.50 -5.44 28.54
CA PRO A 220 -5.62 -4.52 29.67
C PRO A 220 -5.71 -3.08 29.14
N PHE A 221 -6.60 -2.28 29.72
CA PHE A 221 -6.92 -0.91 29.25
C PHE A 221 -7.56 -0.83 27.85
N SER A 222 -8.14 -1.93 27.36
CA SER A 222 -8.81 -2.02 26.05
C SER A 222 -7.99 -1.40 24.92
N ASP A 223 -8.52 -0.40 24.21
CA ASP A 223 -7.87 0.22 23.04
C ASP A 223 -6.58 0.97 23.40
N ALA A 224 -6.42 1.41 24.67
CA ALA A 224 -5.22 2.13 25.10
C ALA A 224 -3.97 1.24 25.06
N PHE A 225 -4.14 -0.09 25.05
CA PHE A 225 -3.02 -1.02 24.90
C PHE A 225 -2.31 -0.91 23.55
N LEU A 226 -2.96 -0.35 22.53
CA LEU A 226 -2.32 -0.03 21.25
C LEU A 226 -1.10 0.87 21.45
N LEU A 227 -1.13 1.82 22.38
CA LEU A 227 0.01 2.70 22.67
C LEU A 227 1.19 1.93 23.26
N VAL A 228 0.90 0.92 24.09
CA VAL A 228 1.92 0.04 24.67
C VAL A 228 2.57 -0.82 23.57
N LEU A 229 1.76 -1.37 22.65
CA LEU A 229 2.25 -2.12 21.50
C LEU A 229 3.10 -1.26 20.57
N VAL A 230 2.67 -0.02 20.27
CA VAL A 230 3.47 0.94 19.48
C VAL A 230 4.81 1.19 20.15
N ALA A 231 4.81 1.48 21.45
CA ALA A 231 6.04 1.73 22.20
C ALA A 231 6.98 0.51 22.16
N LEU A 232 6.44 -0.70 22.33
CA LEU A 232 7.19 -1.95 22.26
C LEU A 232 7.82 -2.16 20.87
N TYR A 233 7.06 -2.00 19.80
CA TYR A 233 7.56 -2.18 18.43
C TYR A 233 8.59 -1.11 18.04
N LEU A 234 8.40 0.13 18.49
CA LEU A 234 9.39 1.18 18.30
C LEU A 234 10.69 0.84 19.03
N LEU A 235 10.61 0.48 20.32
CA LEU A 235 11.79 0.08 21.10
C LEU A 235 12.52 -1.11 20.47
N ALA A 236 11.78 -2.15 20.07
CA ALA A 236 12.36 -3.30 19.39
C ALA A 236 13.03 -2.91 18.06
N SER A 237 12.43 -2.00 17.29
CA SER A 237 13.00 -1.53 16.03
C SER A 237 14.22 -0.64 16.21
N PHE A 238 14.33 0.08 17.32
CA PHE A 238 15.52 0.87 17.67
C PHE A 238 16.69 0.02 18.17
N LEU A 239 16.40 -1.16 18.74
CA LEU A 239 17.41 -2.08 19.26
C LEU A 239 18.01 -3.00 18.18
N LEU A 240 17.34 -3.12 17.03
CA LEU A 240 17.72 -3.97 15.89
C LEU A 240 18.38 -3.14 14.78
#